data_AF-A0A9D9IRF8-F1
#
_entry.id   AF-A0A9D9IRF8-F1
#
_cell.length_a   1.000
_cell.length_b   1.000
_cell.length_c   1.000
_cell.angle_alpha   90.00
_cell.angle_beta   90.00
_cell.angle_gamma   90.00
#
_symmetry.space_group_name_H-M   'P 1'
#
loop_
_entity.id
_entity.type
_entity.pdbx_description
1 polymer ?
#
loop_
_entity_poly.entity_id
_entity_poly.type
_entity_poly.pdbx_seq_one_letter_code
_entity_poly.pdbx_strand_id
1 'polypeptide(L)'
;MELSRILSLLIIPALMAGCGTRKQEVPENSLSFDDVVYVHDTYPIDFTLPEGVPAGLDIIGINNFTICDSMMLLSTQDKLGQIYVVDLDDMQVLGKFIAEGRGPEELTETVYVDNIKFYNDSGHTVGLWFPLNGIHELRRFDLTESLRTGKTVLEIFKLGLDGGTWLSDAGLQASCVPERKGKEVHKPVHPLAGRKDIRDRSYGKA
;
A
#
# COMPACT_ATOMS: atom_id res chain seq x y z
N MET A 1 -46.26 -46.80 19.14
CA MET A 1 -46.29 -45.39 18.74
C MET A 1 -45.51 -44.52 19.74
N GLU A 2 -44.40 -45.02 20.30
CA GLU A 2 -43.75 -44.38 21.47
C GLU A 2 -42.24 -44.17 21.32
N LEU A 3 -41.54 -44.92 20.44
CA LEU A 3 -40.09 -44.76 20.27
C LEU A 3 -39.70 -43.47 19.52
N SER A 4 -40.50 -43.06 18.52
CA SER A 4 -40.22 -41.85 17.73
C SER A 4 -40.46 -40.56 18.50
N ARG A 5 -41.36 -40.59 19.50
CA ARG A 5 -41.64 -39.47 20.41
C ARG A 5 -40.54 -39.28 21.46
N ILE A 6 -39.99 -40.38 21.97
CA ILE A 6 -38.87 -40.35 22.92
C ILE A 6 -37.58 -39.89 22.22
N LEU A 7 -37.34 -40.34 20.98
CA LEU A 7 -36.19 -39.91 20.19
C LEU A 7 -36.22 -38.41 19.89
N SER A 8 -37.40 -37.86 19.59
CA SER A 8 -37.57 -36.43 19.31
C SER A 8 -37.44 -35.56 20.58
N LEU A 9 -37.83 -36.07 21.75
CA LEU A 9 -37.64 -35.39 23.05
C LEU A 9 -36.17 -35.29 23.49
N LEU A 10 -35.30 -36.19 23.03
CA LEU A 10 -33.86 -36.20 23.36
C LEU A 10 -33.00 -35.34 22.41
N ILE A 11 -33.44 -35.15 21.17
CA ILE A 11 -32.67 -34.40 20.15
C ILE A 11 -32.82 -32.87 20.31
N ILE A 12 -33.98 -32.40 20.77
CA ILE A 12 -34.28 -30.95 20.89
C ILE A 12 -33.42 -30.24 21.97
N PRO A 13 -33.17 -30.82 23.17
CA PRO A 13 -32.28 -30.20 24.16
C PRO A 13 -30.80 -30.22 23.75
N ALA A 14 -30.38 -31.22 22.98
CA ALA A 14 -28.99 -31.35 22.52
C ALA A 14 -28.61 -30.27 21.48
N LEU A 15 -29.57 -29.81 20.67
CA LEU A 15 -29.40 -28.68 19.75
C LEU A 15 -29.34 -27.32 20.49
N MET A 16 -29.95 -27.21 21.68
CA MET A 16 -29.98 -25.97 22.47
C MET A 16 -28.80 -25.83 23.45
N ALA A 17 -28.05 -26.90 23.71
CA ALA A 17 -26.86 -26.88 24.56
C ALA A 17 -25.58 -26.38 23.84
N GLY A 18 -25.67 -26.08 22.54
CA GLY A 18 -24.53 -25.70 21.70
C GLY A 18 -24.05 -24.25 21.83
N CYS A 19 -24.77 -23.38 22.54
CA CYS A 19 -24.29 -22.03 22.86
C CYS A 19 -23.81 -21.97 24.32
N GLY A 20 -22.78 -22.78 24.61
CA GLY A 20 -21.93 -22.48 25.76
C GLY A 20 -21.25 -21.15 25.49
N THR A 21 -21.45 -20.17 26.37
CA THR A 21 -20.63 -18.96 26.47
C THR A 21 -19.22 -19.34 26.91
N ARG A 22 -18.50 -20.09 26.07
CA ARG A 22 -17.05 -20.18 26.16
C ARG A 22 -16.58 -18.77 25.78
N LYS A 23 -16.35 -17.94 26.79
CA LYS A 23 -15.54 -16.73 26.62
C LYS A 23 -14.28 -17.21 25.93
N GLN A 24 -14.15 -16.88 24.65
CA GLN A 24 -12.94 -17.17 23.90
C GLN A 24 -11.88 -16.30 24.57
N GLU A 25 -11.05 -16.92 25.40
CA GLU A 25 -9.90 -16.25 25.98
C GLU A 25 -9.05 -15.80 24.80
N VAL A 26 -9.04 -14.48 24.61
CA VAL A 26 -8.22 -13.82 23.62
C VAL A 26 -6.78 -14.15 24.00
N PRO A 27 -6.00 -14.82 23.12
CA PRO A 27 -4.61 -15.16 23.43
C PRO A 27 -3.85 -13.89 23.84
N GLU A 28 -2.93 -13.98 24.81
CA GLU A 28 -2.13 -12.83 25.28
C GLU A 28 -1.32 -12.15 24.15
N ASN A 29 -1.15 -12.85 23.03
CA ASN A 29 -0.54 -12.40 21.78
C ASN A 29 -1.54 -11.88 20.74
N SER A 30 -2.77 -11.56 21.14
CA SER A 30 -3.72 -10.85 20.31
C SER A 30 -3.26 -9.40 20.13
N LEU A 31 -3.05 -8.98 18.88
CA LEU A 31 -2.85 -7.58 18.49
C LEU A 31 -4.16 -6.78 18.54
N SER A 32 -5.01 -7.06 19.53
CA SER A 32 -6.17 -6.23 19.83
C SER A 32 -5.66 -4.96 20.47
N PHE A 33 -5.82 -3.83 19.78
CA PHE A 33 -5.53 -2.52 20.34
C PHE A 33 -6.39 -2.31 21.59
N ASP A 34 -5.77 -1.90 22.69
CA ASP A 34 -6.47 -1.60 23.95
C ASP A 34 -7.42 -0.39 23.80
N ASP A 35 -7.12 0.50 22.85
CA ASP A 35 -7.90 1.68 22.53
C ASP A 35 -7.85 1.94 21.02
N VAL A 36 -9.02 1.95 20.37
CA VAL A 36 -9.17 2.24 18.94
C VAL A 36 -9.89 3.58 18.81
N VAL A 37 -9.10 4.63 18.55
CA VAL A 37 -9.66 5.95 18.22
C VAL A 37 -10.01 5.96 16.74
N TYR A 38 -11.30 5.82 16.45
CA TYR A 38 -11.82 6.00 15.10
C TYR A 38 -11.85 7.49 14.78
N VAL A 39 -11.06 7.91 13.79
CA VAL A 39 -11.14 9.25 13.21
C VAL A 39 -12.37 9.28 12.32
N HIS A 40 -13.50 9.71 12.87
CA HIS A 40 -14.79 9.68 12.15
C HIS A 40 -14.98 10.83 11.16
N ASP A 41 -14.27 11.96 11.34
CA ASP A 41 -14.75 13.22 10.78
C ASP A 41 -13.77 13.95 9.86
N THR A 42 -12.67 13.33 9.41
CA THR A 42 -11.67 14.11 8.62
C THR A 42 -10.82 13.33 7.63
N TYR A 43 -10.96 12.00 7.50
CA TYR A 43 -10.11 11.24 6.58
C TYR A 43 -10.72 9.86 6.22
N PRO A 44 -10.65 9.42 4.95
CA PRO A 44 -10.22 10.19 3.77
C PRO A 44 -11.22 11.30 3.41
N ILE A 45 -10.73 12.40 2.82
CA ILE A 45 -11.58 13.47 2.31
C ILE A 45 -11.85 13.20 0.83
N ASP A 46 -13.10 12.92 0.50
CA ASP A 46 -13.52 12.74 -0.88
C ASP A 46 -13.87 14.11 -1.49
N PHE A 47 -13.21 14.46 -2.59
CA PHE A 47 -13.54 15.65 -3.38
C PHE A 47 -14.14 15.22 -4.72
N THR A 48 -15.41 15.55 -4.94
CA THR A 48 -16.06 15.38 -6.24
C THR A 48 -15.88 16.65 -7.05
N LEU A 49 -15.19 16.55 -8.19
CA LEU A 49 -15.08 17.66 -9.13
C LEU A 49 -16.45 17.91 -9.78
N PRO A 50 -16.99 19.15 -9.75
CA PRO A 50 -18.32 19.45 -10.26
C PRO A 50 -18.41 19.32 -11.78
N GLU A 51 -17.31 19.59 -12.49
CA GLU A 51 -17.18 19.42 -13.94
C GLU A 51 -15.76 18.94 -14.26
N GLY A 52 -15.65 17.98 -15.19
CA GLY A 52 -14.38 17.50 -15.68
C GLY A 52 -13.82 18.43 -16.75
N VAL A 53 -12.64 19.00 -16.50
CA VAL A 53 -11.88 19.76 -17.51
C VAL A 53 -10.89 18.81 -18.20
N PRO A 54 -10.77 18.82 -19.53
CA PRO A 54 -9.74 18.05 -20.22
C PRO A 54 -8.34 18.43 -19.72
N ALA A 55 -7.55 17.44 -19.32
CA ALA A 55 -6.20 17.66 -18.78
C ALA A 55 -5.17 18.14 -19.83
N GLY A 56 -5.53 18.20 -21.11
CA GLY A 56 -4.64 18.67 -22.18
C GLY A 56 -3.50 17.71 -22.54
N LEU A 57 -3.55 16.46 -22.06
CA LEU A 57 -2.53 15.45 -22.33
C LEU A 57 -2.79 14.73 -23.66
N ASP A 58 -1.83 14.79 -24.58
CA ASP A 58 -1.83 14.01 -25.82
C ASP A 58 -1.19 12.63 -25.60
N ILE A 59 -1.74 11.87 -24.65
CA ILE A 59 -1.29 10.52 -24.29
C ILE A 59 -2.47 9.57 -24.45
N ILE A 60 -2.32 8.61 -25.37
CA ILE A 60 -3.38 7.66 -25.69
C ILE A 60 -3.28 6.44 -24.78
N GLY A 61 -4.44 5.92 -24.36
CA GLY A 61 -4.52 4.63 -23.67
C GLY A 61 -4.12 4.69 -22.20
N ILE A 62 -4.26 5.85 -21.55
CA ILE A 62 -4.15 5.97 -20.09
C ILE A 62 -5.21 5.07 -19.44
N ASN A 63 -4.78 4.19 -18.54
CA ASN A 63 -5.66 3.28 -17.82
C ASN A 63 -5.81 3.63 -16.34
N ASN A 64 -4.79 4.27 -15.75
CA ASN A 64 -4.76 4.70 -14.36
C ASN A 64 -3.66 5.75 -14.16
N PHE A 65 -3.72 6.46 -13.04
CA PHE A 65 -2.70 7.40 -12.63
C PHE A 65 -2.45 7.33 -11.12
N THR A 66 -1.29 7.81 -10.70
CA THR A 66 -1.00 8.14 -9.31
C THR A 66 -0.25 9.46 -9.26
N ILE A 67 -0.39 10.19 -8.16
CA ILE A 67 0.35 11.41 -7.91
C ILE A 67 1.47 11.09 -6.92
N CYS A 68 2.70 11.43 -7.29
CA CYS A 68 3.89 11.32 -6.45
C CYS A 68 4.56 12.69 -6.40
N ASP A 69 4.43 13.38 -5.26
CA ASP A 69 4.88 14.76 -5.07
C ASP A 69 4.28 15.71 -6.13
N SER A 70 5.13 16.40 -6.90
CA SER A 70 4.74 17.30 -7.99
C SER A 70 4.63 16.60 -9.35
N MET A 71 4.63 15.26 -9.38
CA MET A 71 4.53 14.48 -10.60
C MET A 71 3.25 13.64 -10.62
N MET A 72 2.67 13.51 -11.80
CA MET A 72 1.64 12.54 -12.09
C MET A 72 2.23 11.42 -12.94
N LEU A 73 2.12 10.19 -12.44
CA LEU A 73 2.52 9.00 -13.17
C LEU A 73 1.29 8.37 -13.79
N LEU A 74 1.37 8.04 -15.07
CA LEU A 74 0.27 7.48 -15.84
C LEU A 74 0.67 6.09 -16.32
N SER A 75 -0.17 5.10 -16.05
CA SER A 75 -0.06 3.81 -16.73
C SER A 75 -0.79 3.87 -18.06
N THR A 76 -0.12 3.40 -19.12
CA THR A 76 -0.63 3.41 -20.49
C THR A 76 -0.48 2.05 -21.16
N GLN A 77 -1.09 1.89 -22.33
CA GLN A 77 -0.89 0.73 -23.21
C GLN A 77 0.17 0.98 -24.30
N ASP A 78 1.01 2.01 -24.17
CA ASP A 78 2.12 2.26 -25.10
C ASP A 78 3.23 1.22 -24.90
N LYS A 79 3.50 0.43 -25.94
CA LYS A 79 4.56 -0.60 -25.95
C LYS A 79 5.97 -0.02 -25.81
N LEU A 80 6.17 1.24 -26.16
CA LEU A 80 7.47 1.93 -26.03
C LEU A 80 7.67 2.54 -24.64
N GLY A 81 6.65 2.57 -23.80
CA GLY A 81 6.74 3.14 -22.46
C GLY A 81 5.41 3.04 -21.73
N GLN A 82 5.28 2.03 -20.87
CA GLN A 82 4.06 1.77 -20.13
C GLN A 82 3.79 2.78 -19.02
N ILE A 83 4.83 3.47 -18.51
CA ILE A 83 4.70 4.53 -17.51
C ILE A 83 5.11 5.87 -18.11
N TYR A 84 4.16 6.80 -18.19
CA TYR A 84 4.44 8.20 -18.49
C TYR A 84 4.58 8.99 -17.19
N VAL A 85 5.52 9.93 -17.16
CA VAL A 85 5.74 10.83 -16.03
C VAL A 85 5.47 12.24 -16.51
N VAL A 86 4.56 12.92 -15.82
CA VAL A 86 4.04 14.22 -16.17
C VAL A 86 4.27 15.17 -15.00
N ASP A 87 4.73 16.37 -15.28
CA ASP A 87 4.81 17.46 -14.29
C ASP A 87 3.40 17.98 -14.00
N LEU A 88 3.03 18.13 -12.72
CA LEU A 88 1.67 18.59 -12.36
C LEU A 88 1.45 20.09 -12.55
N ASP A 89 2.50 20.90 -12.58
CA ASP A 89 2.37 22.36 -12.65
C ASP A 89 2.04 22.79 -14.08
N ASP A 90 2.70 22.21 -15.08
CA ASP A 90 2.53 22.58 -16.50
C ASP A 90 2.01 21.45 -17.40
N MET A 91 1.77 20.26 -16.84
CA MET A 91 1.29 19.07 -17.56
C MET A 91 2.25 18.60 -18.66
N GLN A 92 3.53 18.96 -18.62
CA GLN A 92 4.53 18.44 -19.56
C GLN A 92 4.93 17.00 -19.27
N VAL A 93 5.14 16.24 -20.34
CA VAL A 93 5.72 14.90 -20.27
C VAL A 93 7.22 15.00 -20.00
N LEU A 94 7.63 14.58 -18.80
CA LEU A 94 9.03 14.53 -18.37
C LEU A 94 9.76 13.29 -18.92
N GLY A 95 9.03 12.20 -19.14
CA GLY A 95 9.58 10.99 -19.72
C GLY A 95 8.56 9.86 -19.84
N LYS A 96 8.96 8.81 -20.56
CA LYS A 96 8.22 7.56 -20.64
C LYS A 96 9.17 6.37 -20.45
N PHE A 97 8.74 5.40 -19.67
CA PHE A 97 9.59 4.34 -19.15
C PHE A 97 8.89 2.99 -19.17
N ILE A 98 9.68 1.93 -19.04
CA ILE A 98 9.27 0.53 -19.06
C ILE A 98 8.66 0.16 -20.40
N ALA A 99 9.52 -0.19 -21.36
CA ALA A 99 9.06 -0.71 -22.65
C ALA A 99 8.58 -2.17 -22.51
N GLU A 100 7.65 -2.57 -23.40
CA GLU A 100 7.21 -3.95 -23.51
C GLU A 100 8.27 -4.78 -24.23
N GLY A 101 8.77 -5.84 -23.59
CA GLY A 101 9.76 -6.70 -24.20
C GLY A 101 10.44 -7.67 -23.25
N ARG A 102 11.55 -8.25 -23.71
CA ARG A 102 12.35 -9.27 -22.98
C ARG A 102 13.81 -8.86 -22.82
N GLY A 103 14.16 -7.66 -23.26
CA GLY A 103 15.47 -7.09 -23.04
C GLY A 103 15.71 -6.76 -21.57
N PRO A 104 16.95 -6.38 -21.23
CA PRO A 104 17.24 -5.77 -19.93
C PRO A 104 16.33 -4.55 -19.73
N GLU A 105 15.73 -4.44 -18.54
CA GLU A 105 14.87 -3.31 -18.15
C GLU A 105 13.54 -3.19 -18.95
N GLU A 106 13.22 -4.19 -19.76
CA GLU A 106 11.91 -4.35 -20.43
C GLU A 106 11.04 -5.37 -19.68
N LEU A 107 9.72 -5.23 -19.79
CA LEU A 107 8.77 -6.12 -19.14
C LEU A 107 7.74 -6.65 -20.14
N THR A 108 7.40 -7.93 -20.07
CA THR A 108 6.36 -8.53 -20.93
C THR A 108 4.94 -8.32 -20.39
N GLU A 109 4.81 -7.82 -19.18
CA GLU A 109 3.55 -7.64 -18.47
C GLU A 109 3.14 -6.17 -18.44
N THR A 110 1.84 -5.94 -18.28
CA THR A 110 1.29 -4.60 -18.08
C THR A 110 1.60 -4.11 -16.68
N VAL A 111 2.16 -2.90 -16.58
CA VAL A 111 2.47 -2.25 -15.31
C VAL A 111 1.42 -1.19 -14.98
N TYR A 112 0.78 -1.37 -13.83
CA TYR A 112 -0.19 -0.43 -13.28
C TYR A 112 0.42 0.35 -12.12
N VAL A 113 0.45 1.68 -12.23
CA VAL A 113 1.11 2.59 -11.28
C VAL A 113 0.48 2.59 -9.88
N ASP A 114 -0.78 2.19 -9.74
CA ASP A 114 -1.46 1.99 -8.45
C ASP A 114 -0.95 0.77 -7.66
N ASN A 115 -0.42 -0.23 -8.37
CA ASN A 115 0.21 -1.41 -7.80
C ASN A 115 1.68 -1.17 -7.43
N ILE A 116 2.24 -0.01 -7.76
CA ILE A 116 3.61 0.36 -7.41
C ILE A 116 3.60 1.17 -6.11
N LYS A 117 4.47 0.77 -5.17
CA LYS A 117 4.74 1.57 -3.98
C LYS A 117 5.94 2.46 -4.23
N PHE A 118 5.67 3.76 -4.37
CA PHE A 118 6.69 4.79 -4.46
C PHE A 118 7.09 5.28 -3.06
N TYR A 119 8.39 5.46 -2.86
CA TYR A 119 8.95 6.04 -1.65
C TYR A 119 10.27 6.75 -1.98
N ASN A 120 10.71 7.59 -1.05
CA ASN A 120 12.02 8.22 -1.14
C ASN A 120 13.09 7.30 -0.54
N ASP A 121 14.08 6.93 -1.35
CA ASP A 121 15.28 6.20 -0.97
C ASP A 121 16.50 7.10 -1.19
N SER A 122 17.02 7.70 -0.12
CA SER A 122 18.24 8.51 -0.16
C SER A 122 18.20 9.66 -1.20
N GLY A 123 17.04 10.30 -1.39
CA GLY A 123 16.84 11.36 -2.36
C GLY A 123 16.36 10.90 -3.75
N HIS A 124 16.23 9.59 -3.96
CA HIS A 124 15.67 9.02 -5.18
C HIS A 124 14.23 8.60 -4.95
N THR A 125 13.34 8.89 -5.89
CA THR A 125 12.00 8.32 -5.91
C THR A 125 12.06 6.93 -6.52
N VAL A 126 11.73 5.91 -5.74
CA VAL A 126 11.86 4.50 -6.11
C VAL A 126 10.51 3.82 -6.02
N GLY A 127 10.13 3.12 -7.10
CA GLY A 127 8.93 2.29 -7.17
C GLY A 127 9.25 0.82 -6.92
N LEU A 128 8.50 0.17 -6.04
CA LEU A 128 8.57 -1.27 -5.80
C LEU A 128 7.23 -1.96 -6.08
N TRP A 129 7.26 -3.11 -6.76
CA TRP A 129 6.09 -3.96 -6.94
C TRP A 129 6.46 -5.42 -7.17
N PHE A 130 5.49 -6.29 -6.94
CA PHE A 130 5.53 -7.69 -7.36
C PHE A 130 4.86 -7.84 -8.72
N PRO A 131 5.44 -8.63 -9.65
CA PRO A 131 4.76 -8.94 -10.89
C PRO A 131 3.48 -9.74 -10.60
N LEU A 132 2.44 -9.51 -11.39
CA LEU A 132 1.11 -10.13 -11.22
C LEU A 132 1.18 -11.67 -11.14
N ASN A 133 2.15 -12.27 -11.83
CA ASN A 133 2.28 -13.73 -11.96
C ASN A 133 3.43 -14.33 -11.13
N GLY A 134 4.04 -13.59 -10.19
CA GLY A 134 5.18 -14.13 -9.45
C GLY A 134 5.59 -13.36 -8.20
N ILE A 135 5.20 -13.86 -7.03
CA ILE A 135 5.69 -13.33 -5.73
C ILE A 135 7.18 -13.59 -5.48
N HIS A 136 7.83 -14.37 -6.35
CA HIS A 136 9.25 -14.76 -6.25
C HIS A 136 10.21 -13.68 -6.75
N GLU A 137 9.71 -12.61 -7.35
CA GLU A 137 10.53 -11.51 -7.84
C GLU A 137 9.99 -10.17 -7.32
N LEU A 138 10.88 -9.30 -6.87
CA LEU A 138 10.57 -7.90 -6.54
C LEU A 138 11.19 -7.02 -7.62
N ARG A 139 10.37 -6.15 -8.22
CA ARG A 139 10.81 -5.15 -9.19
C ARG A 139 11.12 -3.84 -8.46
N ARG A 140 12.26 -3.22 -8.76
CA ARG A 140 12.66 -1.90 -8.26
C ARG A 140 12.96 -0.97 -9.42
N PHE A 141 12.09 0.01 -9.60
CA PHE A 141 12.22 1.05 -10.62
C PHE A 141 12.74 2.33 -9.96
N ASP A 142 13.93 2.79 -10.38
CA ASP A 142 14.48 4.07 -9.94
C ASP A 142 13.98 5.17 -10.88
N LEU A 143 12.91 5.86 -10.47
CA LEU A 143 12.28 6.90 -11.27
C LEU A 143 13.22 8.10 -11.45
N THR A 144 13.93 8.48 -10.39
CA THR A 144 14.84 9.62 -10.42
C THR A 144 15.99 9.38 -11.41
N GLU A 145 16.64 8.23 -11.35
CA GLU A 145 17.69 7.88 -12.31
C GLU A 145 17.14 7.69 -13.72
N SER A 146 15.91 7.19 -13.86
CA SER A 146 15.28 7.03 -15.17
C SER A 146 15.03 8.38 -15.84
N LEU A 147 14.51 9.36 -15.10
CA LEU A 147 14.36 10.74 -15.55
C LEU A 147 15.71 11.37 -15.89
N ARG A 148 16.73 11.16 -15.05
CA ARG A 148 18.08 11.71 -15.26
C ARG A 148 18.75 11.17 -16.52
N THR A 149 18.58 9.88 -16.82
CA THR A 149 19.26 9.19 -17.94
C THR A 149 18.43 9.13 -19.21
N GLY A 150 17.11 9.36 -19.12
CA GLY A 150 16.17 9.16 -20.22
C GLY A 150 15.96 7.68 -20.59
N LYS A 151 16.34 6.75 -19.71
CA LYS A 151 16.20 5.30 -19.91
C LYS A 151 15.52 4.68 -18.70
N THR A 152 14.84 3.55 -18.89
CA THR A 152 14.32 2.79 -17.75
C THR A 152 15.48 2.29 -16.91
N VAL A 153 15.49 2.56 -15.60
CA VAL A 153 16.41 1.95 -14.64
C VAL A 153 15.61 1.00 -13.76
N LEU A 154 15.73 -0.30 -14.03
CA LEU A 154 14.91 -1.34 -13.41
C LEU A 154 15.76 -2.51 -12.93
N GLU A 155 15.67 -2.79 -11.64
CA GLU A 155 16.31 -3.94 -11.01
C GLU A 155 15.28 -5.01 -10.66
N ILE A 156 15.70 -6.26 -10.78
CA ILE A 156 14.88 -7.44 -10.52
C ILE A 156 15.57 -8.25 -9.43
N PHE A 157 14.95 -8.31 -8.25
CA PHE A 157 15.42 -9.11 -7.13
C PHE A 157 14.66 -10.43 -7.10
N LYS A 158 15.38 -11.54 -7.28
CA LYS A 158 14.81 -12.85 -7.00
C LYS A 158 14.77 -13.06 -5.49
N LEU A 159 13.56 -13.13 -4.96
CA LEU A 159 13.32 -13.51 -3.59
C LEU A 159 13.35 -15.03 -3.57
N GLY A 160 14.36 -15.63 -2.94
CA GLY A 160 14.50 -17.08 -2.77
C GLY A 160 13.42 -17.66 -1.86
N LEU A 161 12.15 -17.45 -2.20
CA LEU A 161 10.96 -17.97 -1.54
C LEU A 161 10.65 -19.41 -2.00
N ASP A 162 11.61 -20.03 -2.68
CA ASP A 162 11.55 -21.39 -3.18
C ASP A 162 11.72 -22.35 -1.99
N GLY A 163 10.60 -22.80 -1.40
CA GLY A 163 10.61 -23.82 -0.35
C GLY A 163 9.78 -23.56 0.90
N GLY A 164 8.80 -22.65 0.87
CA GLY A 164 7.96 -22.39 2.04
C GLY A 164 6.59 -23.06 2.04
N THR A 165 6.45 -24.15 2.78
CA THR A 165 5.16 -24.58 3.41
C THR A 165 4.59 -23.54 4.39
N TRP A 166 5.27 -22.40 4.55
CA TRP A 166 4.88 -21.30 5.45
C TRP A 166 3.68 -20.49 4.98
N LEU A 167 3.22 -20.62 3.71
CA LEU A 167 2.00 -19.98 3.23
C LEU A 167 0.72 -20.78 3.52
N SER A 168 0.82 -22.08 3.79
CA SER A 168 -0.34 -22.90 4.17
C SER A 168 -0.66 -22.85 5.66
N ASP A 169 0.33 -22.55 6.51
CA ASP A 169 0.19 -22.59 7.97
C ASP A 169 0.33 -21.22 8.68
N ALA A 170 0.73 -20.16 7.97
CA ALA A 170 0.76 -18.81 8.53
C ALA A 170 -0.32 -17.94 7.90
N GLY A 171 -1.46 -17.82 8.58
CA GLY A 171 -2.29 -16.62 8.45
C GLY A 171 -1.40 -15.39 8.67
N LEU A 172 -1.46 -14.44 7.72
CA LEU A 172 -0.58 -13.27 7.63
C LEU A 172 -0.21 -12.67 9.00
N GLN A 173 1.05 -12.81 9.39
CA GLN A 173 1.78 -11.81 10.17
C GLN A 173 3.24 -11.77 9.71
N ALA A 174 3.52 -10.90 8.74
CA ALA A 174 4.88 -10.41 8.52
C ALA A 174 5.13 -9.29 9.55
N SER A 175 5.85 -9.61 10.63
CA SER A 175 6.43 -8.59 11.50
C SER A 175 7.92 -8.49 11.16
N CYS A 176 8.32 -7.34 10.60
CA CYS A 176 9.72 -6.97 10.48
C CYS A 176 10.27 -6.75 11.90
N VAL A 177 11.09 -7.68 12.41
CA VAL A 177 11.85 -7.48 13.64
C VAL A 177 13.21 -6.88 13.27
N PRO A 178 13.51 -5.62 13.64
CA PRO A 178 14.88 -5.14 13.62
C PRO A 178 15.63 -5.66 14.84
N GLU A 179 16.77 -6.28 14.57
CA GLU A 179 17.75 -6.76 15.53
C GLU A 179 18.30 -5.59 16.38
N ARG A 180 17.89 -5.47 17.65
CA ARG A 180 18.45 -4.46 18.57
C ARG A 180 19.82 -4.90 19.07
N LYS A 181 20.89 -4.34 18.49
CA LYS A 181 22.18 -4.21 19.19
C LYS A 181 22.05 -3.18 20.31
N GLY A 182 22.43 -3.57 21.51
CA GLY A 182 22.26 -2.76 22.73
C GLY A 182 23.03 -1.44 22.70
N LYS A 183 22.45 -0.43 23.37
CA LYS A 183 23.18 0.60 24.12
C LYS A 183 22.25 1.35 25.08
N GLU A 184 22.90 1.89 26.09
CA GLU A 184 22.49 2.35 27.42
C GLU A 184 21.23 3.23 27.56
N VAL A 185 20.64 3.07 28.74
CA VAL A 185 19.50 3.83 29.28
C VAL A 185 19.96 5.23 29.67
N HIS A 186 19.41 6.26 29.03
CA HIS A 186 19.35 7.62 29.59
C HIS A 186 17.90 8.02 29.84
N LYS A 187 17.56 8.29 31.11
CA LYS A 187 16.23 8.72 31.57
C LYS A 187 15.87 10.10 31.01
N PRO A 188 14.60 10.38 30.68
CA PRO A 188 14.17 11.72 30.32
C PRO A 188 14.01 12.59 31.58
N VAL A 189 14.60 13.78 31.53
CA VAL A 189 14.33 14.87 32.46
C VAL A 189 13.47 15.89 31.72
N HIS A 190 12.24 16.06 32.16
CA HIS A 190 11.47 17.30 32.03
C HIS A 190 11.27 17.86 33.44
N PRO A 191 10.99 19.17 33.65
CA PRO A 191 10.34 20.10 32.72
C PRO A 191 10.97 21.51 32.68
N LEU A 192 10.39 22.41 31.87
CA LEU A 192 10.09 23.84 32.12
C LEU A 192 9.75 24.48 30.75
N ALA A 193 8.48 24.74 30.47
CA ALA A 193 7.82 26.02 30.69
C ALA A 193 8.18 27.11 29.64
N GLY A 194 7.21 27.43 28.78
CA GLY A 194 7.00 28.78 28.25
C GLY A 194 7.58 29.11 26.87
N ARG A 195 6.71 29.09 25.84
CA ARG A 195 6.56 30.25 24.94
C ARG A 195 5.22 30.19 24.20
N LYS A 196 4.45 31.26 24.38
CA LYS A 196 3.23 31.60 23.67
C LYS A 196 3.54 32.15 22.26
N ASP A 197 2.55 31.93 21.39
CA ASP A 197 2.13 32.72 20.23
C ASP A 197 3.07 32.87 19.02
N ILE A 198 2.54 32.54 17.83
CA ILE A 198 2.15 33.55 16.82
C ILE A 198 1.44 32.88 15.60
N ARG A 199 0.13 33.21 15.50
CA ARG A 199 -0.71 33.51 14.31
C ARG A 199 -1.29 32.39 13.43
N ASP A 200 -2.58 32.17 13.69
CA ASP A 200 -3.70 32.20 12.75
C ASP A 200 -3.44 32.92 11.41
N ARG A 201 -3.80 32.24 10.31
CA ARG A 201 -4.33 32.89 9.11
C ARG A 201 -5.54 32.12 8.60
N SER A 202 -6.71 32.65 8.96
CA SER A 202 -7.99 32.43 8.31
C SER A 202 -7.93 32.85 6.83
N TYR A 203 -8.29 31.95 5.91
CA TYR A 203 -8.65 32.34 4.55
C TYR A 203 -10.11 32.81 4.55
N GLY A 204 -10.28 34.11 4.35
CA GLY A 204 -11.58 34.75 4.16
C GLY A 204 -12.09 34.54 2.73
N LYS A 205 -13.40 34.39 2.64
CA LYS A 205 -14.20 34.49 1.42
C LYS A 205 -14.03 35.85 0.75
N ALA A 206 -13.90 35.85 -0.57
CA ALA A 206 -14.45 36.84 -1.48
C ALA A 206 -14.84 36.11 -2.77
#